data_AF-M7ZGY8-F1
#
_entry.id   AF-M7ZGY8-F1
#
_cell.length_a   1.000
_cell.length_b   1.000
_cell.length_c   1.000
_cell.angle_alpha   90.00
_cell.angle_beta   90.00
_cell.angle_gamma   90.00
#
_symmetry.space_group_name_H-M   'P 1'
#
loop_
_entity.id
_entity.type
_entity.pdbx_description
1 polymer ?
#
loop_
_entity_poly.entity_id
_entity_poly.type
_entity_poly.pdbx_seq_one_letter_code
_entity_poly.pdbx_strand_id
1 'polypeptide(L)'
;MVLLGNLTASPAAAVIRQAQRADGPASVLAIGTANPANCVLQQEYADYYFRVTNAEHDTKLKSKLHRIYVNRGSVECPLFEMVAASQAVIPESERAAAGRLGEDGLLFRPAVEMTTLIRENVEQCLVEALAPLGLSGGWNRLFWAVHPGGRAILDGVEAVLRLDSEKLAASRHVLSEYGNMSGPTVIFVLDEIRRRRGELGVGRDGLGVLLGLGPGISVETIVLHATGNY
;
A
#
# COMPACT_ATOMS: atom_id res chain seq x y z
N MET A 1 2.64 -14.08 5.63
CA MET A 1 3.10 -13.63 6.97
C MET A 1 3.33 -12.14 6.93
N VAL A 2 2.52 -11.33 7.61
CA VAL A 2 2.75 -9.87 7.69
C VAL A 2 3.84 -9.65 8.73
N LEU A 3 5.05 -9.35 8.28
CA LEU A 3 6.21 -9.08 9.15
C LEU A 3 6.35 -7.57 9.35
N LEU A 4 6.44 -7.16 10.61
CA LEU A 4 6.70 -5.78 10.99
C LEU A 4 7.88 -5.78 11.99
N GLY A 5 9.05 -5.30 11.60
CA GLY A 5 10.28 -5.37 12.41
C GLY A 5 11.34 -4.31 12.06
N ASN A 6 12.13 -3.90 13.06
CA ASN A 6 13.05 -2.75 13.00
C ASN A 6 14.53 -3.19 12.89
N LEU A 7 15.37 -2.39 12.22
CA LEU A 7 16.83 -2.52 12.24
C LEU A 7 17.47 -1.18 12.63
N THR A 8 17.86 -1.06 13.90
CA THR A 8 18.89 -0.10 14.28
C THR A 8 20.26 -0.64 13.90
N ALA A 9 21.07 0.23 13.29
CA ALA A 9 22.41 0.01 12.76
C ALA A 9 23.21 -1.15 13.40
N SER A 10 23.39 -2.23 12.64
CA SER A 10 24.35 -3.29 12.90
C SER A 10 24.82 -3.83 11.54
N PRO A 11 26.05 -4.40 11.39
CA PRO A 11 26.62 -4.83 10.12
C PRO A 11 25.77 -5.86 9.33
N ALA A 12 24.69 -6.37 9.93
CA ALA A 12 23.68 -7.23 9.36
C ALA A 12 22.85 -6.62 8.21
N ALA A 13 22.92 -5.29 7.96
CA ALA A 13 22.17 -4.63 6.89
C ALA A 13 22.47 -5.20 5.48
N ALA A 14 23.69 -5.68 5.24
CA ALA A 14 24.07 -6.32 3.98
C ALA A 14 23.48 -7.74 3.84
N VAL A 15 23.42 -8.50 4.93
CA VAL A 15 22.83 -9.84 4.97
C VAL A 15 21.31 -9.79 4.74
N ILE A 16 20.66 -8.72 5.20
CA ILE A 16 19.21 -8.54 5.07
C ILE A 16 18.81 -8.08 3.66
N ARG A 17 19.63 -7.28 2.97
CA ARG A 17 19.42 -7.02 1.52
C ARG A 17 19.46 -8.29 0.68
N GLN A 18 20.22 -9.30 1.11
CA GLN A 18 20.26 -10.60 0.46
C GLN A 18 19.04 -11.48 0.83
N ALA A 19 18.52 -11.36 2.05
CA ALA A 19 17.30 -12.02 2.52
C ALA A 19 15.98 -11.43 1.97
N GLN A 20 16.03 -10.29 1.27
CA GLN A 20 14.88 -9.66 0.61
C GLN A 20 14.64 -10.17 -0.82
N ARG A 21 15.43 -11.12 -1.32
CA ARG A 21 15.11 -11.87 -2.53
C ARG A 21 14.43 -13.17 -2.14
N ALA A 22 13.17 -13.32 -2.54
CA ALA A 22 12.47 -14.59 -2.39
C ALA A 22 13.08 -15.61 -3.36
N ASP A 23 13.59 -16.73 -2.84
CA ASP A 23 13.81 -17.94 -3.64
C ASP A 23 12.48 -18.72 -3.69
N GLY A 24 11.61 -18.33 -4.62
CA GLY A 24 10.29 -18.95 -4.86
C GLY A 24 9.11 -17.97 -4.79
N PRO A 25 7.88 -18.42 -5.14
CA PRO A 25 6.70 -17.57 -5.16
C PRO A 25 6.27 -17.22 -3.73
N ALA A 26 6.81 -16.13 -3.19
CA ALA A 26 6.47 -15.65 -1.86
C ALA A 26 5.16 -14.84 -1.90
N SER A 27 4.08 -15.39 -1.33
CA SER A 27 2.82 -14.71 -1.02
C SER A 27 2.97 -13.85 0.25
N VAL A 28 3.74 -12.76 0.20
CA VAL A 28 3.80 -11.78 1.32
C VAL A 28 3.30 -10.43 0.85
N LEU A 29 2.04 -10.11 1.18
CA LEU A 29 1.46 -8.79 0.99
C LEU A 29 1.42 -8.04 2.32
N ALA A 30 2.59 -7.57 2.76
CA ALA A 30 2.80 -6.34 3.54
C ALA A 30 4.23 -6.33 4.10
N ILE A 31 4.97 -5.27 3.78
CA ILE A 31 6.16 -4.84 4.49
C ILE A 31 5.79 -3.48 5.08
N GLY A 32 5.96 -3.34 6.39
CA GLY A 32 5.79 -2.07 7.09
C GLY A 32 6.59 -2.10 8.38
N THR A 33 6.91 -0.94 8.92
CA THR A 33 7.60 -0.86 10.22
C THR A 33 6.54 -0.78 11.32
N ALA A 34 6.47 -1.76 12.24
CA ALA A 34 5.67 -1.65 13.47
C ALA A 34 6.56 -1.57 14.69
N ASN A 35 6.11 -0.75 15.64
CA ASN A 35 6.75 -0.57 16.93
C ASN A 35 5.67 -0.60 18.02
N PRO A 36 5.57 -1.66 18.85
CA PRO A 36 6.43 -2.86 18.87
C PRO A 36 6.18 -3.82 17.68
N ALA A 37 7.09 -4.78 17.48
CA ALA A 37 6.92 -5.84 16.48
C ALA A 37 5.69 -6.71 16.79
N ASN A 38 4.86 -6.97 15.79
CA ASN A 38 3.67 -7.81 15.89
C ASN A 38 3.47 -8.61 14.59
N CYS A 39 3.00 -9.85 14.69
CA CYS A 39 2.72 -10.73 13.56
C CYS A 39 1.30 -11.28 13.70
N VAL A 40 0.49 -11.15 12.65
CA VAL A 40 -0.89 -11.64 12.62
C VAL A 40 -1.03 -12.59 11.43
N LEU A 41 -1.67 -13.74 11.64
CA LEU A 41 -1.96 -14.68 10.57
C LEU A 41 -2.95 -14.04 9.58
N GLN A 42 -2.77 -14.27 8.28
CA GLN A 42 -3.60 -13.67 7.24
C GLN A 42 -5.09 -13.98 7.43
N GLN A 43 -5.42 -15.21 7.84
CA GLN A 43 -6.80 -15.64 8.12
C GLN A 43 -7.43 -14.92 9.33
N GLU A 44 -6.61 -14.44 10.27
CA GLU A 44 -7.05 -13.76 11.49
C GLU A 44 -6.99 -12.23 11.37
N TYR A 45 -6.35 -11.72 10.32
CA TYR A 45 -6.08 -10.29 10.18
C TYR A 45 -7.35 -9.45 10.13
N ALA A 46 -8.40 -9.91 9.44
CA ALA A 46 -9.67 -9.19 9.40
C ALA A 46 -10.29 -9.09 10.81
N ASP A 47 -10.36 -10.19 11.57
CA ASP A 47 -10.87 -10.17 12.94
C ASP A 47 -10.03 -9.29 13.85
N TYR A 48 -8.70 -9.41 13.76
CA TYR A 48 -7.76 -8.57 14.51
C TYR A 48 -7.97 -7.09 14.20
N TYR A 49 -7.96 -6.70 12.92
CA TYR A 49 -8.08 -5.31 12.48
C TYR A 49 -9.35 -4.65 12.99
N PHE A 50 -10.51 -5.25 12.73
CA PHE A 50 -11.80 -4.68 13.11
C PHE A 50 -11.99 -4.58 14.62
N ARG A 51 -11.36 -5.47 15.40
CA ARG A 51 -11.32 -5.38 16.86
C ARG A 51 -10.45 -4.22 17.33
N VAL A 52 -9.21 -4.11 16.85
CA VAL A 52 -8.29 -3.05 17.33
C VAL A 52 -8.68 -1.65 16.88
N THR A 53 -9.42 -1.51 15.78
CA THR A 53 -9.96 -0.23 15.31
C THR A 53 -11.37 0.07 15.82
N ASN A 54 -11.90 -0.74 16.75
CA ASN A 54 -13.26 -0.61 17.29
C ASN A 54 -14.36 -0.53 16.19
N ALA A 55 -14.18 -1.30 15.12
CA ALA A 55 -15.03 -1.28 13.93
C ALA A 55 -15.86 -2.57 13.75
N GLU A 56 -15.93 -3.45 14.76
CA GLU A 56 -16.57 -4.78 14.64
C GLU A 56 -18.05 -4.75 14.19
N HIS A 57 -18.72 -3.62 14.38
CA HIS A 57 -20.08 -3.38 13.92
C HIS A 57 -20.21 -3.29 12.38
N ASP A 58 -19.13 -2.97 11.64
CA ASP A 58 -19.12 -2.96 10.17
C ASP A 58 -18.90 -4.37 9.59
N THR A 59 -19.91 -5.21 9.81
CA THR A 59 -19.93 -6.62 9.41
C THR A 59 -19.81 -6.82 7.89
N LYS A 60 -20.28 -5.87 7.09
CA LYS A 60 -20.19 -5.92 5.62
C LYS A 60 -18.74 -5.76 5.18
N LEU A 61 -18.06 -4.74 5.70
CA LEU A 61 -16.67 -4.48 5.35
C LEU A 61 -15.74 -5.58 5.85
N LYS A 62 -15.97 -6.06 7.08
CA LYS A 62 -15.27 -7.20 7.67
C LYS A 62 -15.40 -8.45 6.81
N SER A 63 -16.63 -8.78 6.39
CA SER A 63 -16.91 -9.94 5.54
C SER A 63 -16.24 -9.81 4.16
N LYS A 64 -16.21 -8.60 3.58
CA LYS A 64 -15.50 -8.36 2.31
C LYS A 64 -13.99 -8.55 2.47
N LEU A 65 -13.38 -7.98 3.52
CA LEU A 65 -11.95 -8.11 3.77
C LEU A 65 -11.55 -9.59 4.00
N HIS A 66 -12.34 -10.32 4.79
CA HIS A 66 -12.15 -11.76 4.99
C HIS A 66 -12.20 -12.53 3.67
N ARG A 67 -13.15 -12.21 2.78
CA ARG A 67 -13.26 -12.85 1.46
C ARG A 67 -12.06 -12.55 0.54
N ILE A 68 -11.42 -11.39 0.68
CA ILE A 68 -10.20 -11.05 -0.08
C ILE A 68 -9.02 -11.92 0.40
N TYR A 69 -8.91 -12.17 1.71
CA TYR A 69 -7.79 -12.90 2.29
C TYR A 69 -7.90 -14.42 2.26
N VAL A 70 -9.13 -14.96 2.30
CA VAL A 70 -9.34 -16.42 2.33
C VAL A 70 -9.33 -16.99 0.92
N ASN A 71 -8.27 -17.76 0.63
CA ASN A 71 -8.17 -18.57 -0.57
C ASN A 71 -9.30 -19.63 -0.58
N ARG A 72 -10.09 -19.69 -1.66
CA ARG A 72 -11.17 -20.68 -1.82
C ARG A 72 -10.72 -21.96 -2.54
N GLY A 73 -9.48 -22.03 -3.01
CA GLY A 73 -8.91 -23.19 -3.70
C GLY A 73 -7.91 -23.97 -2.85
N SER A 74 -7.66 -25.23 -3.23
CA SER A 74 -6.63 -26.09 -2.62
C SER A 74 -5.20 -25.73 -3.03
N VAL A 75 -5.03 -24.81 -3.99
CA VAL A 75 -3.76 -24.31 -4.51
C VAL A 75 -3.76 -22.79 -4.42
N GLU A 76 -2.66 -22.19 -3.95
CA GLU A 76 -2.49 -20.73 -3.99
C GLU A 76 -2.22 -20.27 -5.43
N CYS A 77 -3.07 -19.40 -5.94
CA CYS A 77 -2.86 -18.72 -7.22
C CYS A 77 -2.35 -17.30 -6.93
N PRO A 78 -1.07 -16.98 -7.17
CA PRO A 78 -0.56 -15.63 -6.96
C PRO A 78 -1.31 -14.68 -7.90
N LEU A 79 -1.79 -13.55 -7.37
CA LEU A 79 -2.50 -12.50 -8.12
C LEU A 79 -1.58 -11.36 -8.52
N PHE A 80 -0.65 -11.03 -7.62
CA PHE A 80 0.40 -10.03 -7.81
C PHE A 80 1.68 -10.57 -7.18
N GLU A 81 2.79 -10.38 -7.87
CA GLU A 81 4.13 -10.67 -7.37
C GLU A 81 4.81 -9.37 -6.93
N MET A 82 5.44 -9.37 -5.77
CA MET A 82 6.24 -8.24 -5.31
C MET A 82 7.62 -8.30 -5.99
N VAL A 83 7.91 -7.30 -6.82
CA VAL A 83 9.19 -7.15 -7.51
C VAL A 83 10.20 -6.44 -6.61
N ALA A 84 9.78 -5.38 -5.92
CA ALA A 84 10.61 -4.61 -5.01
C ALA A 84 9.74 -3.85 -3.99
N ALA A 85 10.33 -3.46 -2.87
CA ALA A 85 9.73 -2.59 -1.88
C ALA A 85 10.75 -1.54 -1.40
N SER A 86 10.28 -0.33 -1.16
CA SER A 86 11.07 0.80 -0.64
C SER A 86 10.22 1.66 0.28
N GLN A 87 10.85 2.28 1.26
CA GLN A 87 10.24 3.24 2.18
C GLN A 87 11.07 4.52 2.17
N ALA A 88 10.41 5.67 2.06
CA ALA A 88 11.01 6.99 2.24
C ALA A 88 10.22 7.77 3.30
N VAL A 89 10.89 8.64 4.04
CA VAL A 89 10.26 9.54 5.02
C VAL A 89 10.46 10.95 4.50
N ILE A 90 9.38 11.72 4.31
CA ILE A 90 9.50 13.12 3.88
C ILE A 90 10.17 13.90 5.02
N PRO A 91 11.29 14.60 4.77
CA PRO A 91 11.95 15.40 5.81
C PRO A 91 11.01 16.44 6.43
N GLU A 92 11.19 16.71 7.72
CA GLU A 92 10.48 17.78 8.46
C GLU A 92 8.94 17.63 8.45
N SER A 93 8.44 16.40 8.28
CA SER A 93 7.01 16.08 8.17
C SER A 93 6.40 15.42 9.42
N GLU A 94 7.13 15.33 10.53
CA GLU A 94 6.75 14.57 11.72
C GLU A 94 5.41 15.03 12.31
N ARG A 95 5.14 16.33 12.22
CA ARG A 95 3.90 16.93 12.73
C ARG A 95 2.76 16.95 11.72
N ALA A 96 3.04 16.68 10.44
CA ALA A 96 2.05 16.80 9.37
C ALA A 96 1.01 15.67 9.38
N ALA A 97 1.33 14.53 9.99
CA ALA A 97 0.44 13.37 10.09
C ALA A 97 0.51 12.77 11.50
N ALA A 98 0.33 13.59 12.53
CA ALA A 98 0.39 13.14 13.92
C ALA A 98 -0.94 12.48 14.35
N GLY A 99 -0.82 11.29 14.96
CA GLY A 99 -1.90 10.63 15.68
C GLY A 99 -1.74 10.77 17.19
N ARG A 100 -2.85 10.86 17.93
CA ARG A 100 -2.87 10.71 19.38
C ARG A 100 -3.66 9.47 19.77
N LEU A 101 -3.05 8.58 20.52
CA LEU A 101 -3.74 7.48 21.16
C LEU A 101 -4.31 7.97 22.51
N GLY A 102 -5.61 7.77 22.72
CA GLY A 102 -6.30 8.08 23.97
C GLY A 102 -7.27 6.96 24.36
N GLU A 103 -8.05 7.17 25.43
CA GLU A 103 -9.04 6.21 25.93
C GLU A 103 -10.13 5.90 24.89
N ASP A 104 -10.47 6.88 24.04
CA ASP A 104 -11.42 6.74 22.93
C ASP A 104 -10.80 6.14 21.65
N GLY A 105 -9.55 5.69 21.70
CA GLY A 105 -8.82 5.10 20.58
C GLY A 105 -7.81 6.05 19.91
N LEU A 106 -7.45 5.73 18.65
CA LEU A 106 -6.47 6.49 17.88
C LEU A 106 -7.14 7.65 17.14
N LEU A 107 -6.87 8.88 17.57
CA LEU A 107 -7.28 10.09 16.88
C LEU A 107 -6.18 10.53 15.90
N PHE A 108 -6.40 10.30 14.61
CA PHE A 108 -5.53 10.79 13.55
C PHE A 108 -6.01 12.17 13.08
N ARG A 109 -5.13 13.19 13.15
CA ARG A 109 -5.41 14.52 12.60
C ARG A 109 -4.34 14.89 11.57
N PRO A 110 -4.62 14.72 10.27
CA PRO A 110 -3.72 15.20 9.25
C PRO A 110 -3.68 16.73 9.30
N ALA A 111 -2.48 17.30 9.24
CA ALA A 111 -2.29 18.73 9.07
C ALA A 111 -2.64 19.13 7.62
N VAL A 112 -3.01 20.39 7.41
CA VAL A 112 -3.37 20.90 6.08
C VAL A 112 -2.20 20.75 5.11
N GLU A 113 -0.99 20.95 5.62
CA GLU A 113 0.29 20.89 4.92
C GLU A 113 0.64 19.47 4.44
N MET A 114 0.01 18.42 4.98
CA MET A 114 0.30 17.02 4.60
C MET A 114 0.17 16.80 3.09
N THR A 115 -0.90 17.34 2.49
CA THR A 115 -1.15 17.16 1.05
C THR A 115 -0.15 17.92 0.18
N THR A 116 0.32 19.08 0.63
CA THR A 116 1.36 19.86 -0.03
C THR A 116 2.69 19.12 0.01
N LEU A 117 3.09 18.63 1.18
CA LEU A 117 4.33 17.86 1.36
C LEU A 117 4.35 16.62 0.47
N ILE A 118 3.25 15.88 0.40
CA ILE A 118 3.14 14.72 -0.50
C ILE A 118 3.35 15.15 -1.96
N ARG A 119 2.67 16.22 -2.42
CA ARG A 119 2.80 16.69 -3.81
C ARG A 119 4.22 17.10 -4.16
N GLU A 120 4.93 17.74 -3.24
CA GLU A 120 6.29 18.23 -3.46
C GLU A 120 7.34 17.12 -3.50
N ASN A 121 7.08 15.97 -2.85
CA ASN A 121 8.11 14.95 -2.65
C ASN A 121 7.82 13.60 -3.32
N VAL A 122 6.55 13.28 -3.64
CA VAL A 122 6.17 11.92 -4.08
C VAL A 122 6.89 11.46 -5.34
N GLU A 123 7.10 12.35 -6.32
CA GLU A 123 7.80 11.98 -7.56
C GLU A 123 9.26 11.63 -7.29
N GLN A 124 9.95 12.42 -6.44
CA GLN A 124 11.33 12.14 -6.08
C GLN A 124 11.45 10.81 -5.33
N CYS A 125 10.56 10.55 -4.36
CA CYS A 125 10.52 9.26 -3.66
C CYS A 125 10.32 8.09 -4.63
N LEU A 126 9.46 8.25 -5.64
CA LEU A 126 9.22 7.22 -6.65
C LEU A 126 10.43 7.02 -7.57
N VAL A 127 11.05 8.10 -8.05
CA VAL A 127 12.27 8.01 -8.88
C VAL A 127 13.37 7.27 -8.13
N GLU A 128 13.60 7.58 -6.85
CA GLU A 128 14.60 6.90 -6.03
C GLU A 128 14.26 5.43 -5.79
N ALA A 129 12.99 5.12 -5.51
CA ALA A 129 12.53 3.75 -5.28
C ALA A 129 12.62 2.88 -6.55
N LEU A 130 12.39 3.46 -7.73
CA LEU A 130 12.32 2.74 -9.00
C LEU A 130 13.65 2.75 -9.78
N ALA A 131 14.58 3.65 -9.45
CA ALA A 131 15.90 3.73 -10.10
C ALA A 131 16.69 2.41 -10.09
N PRO A 132 16.74 1.62 -9.00
CA PRO A 132 17.42 0.31 -9.00
C PRO A 132 16.83 -0.71 -9.99
N LEU A 133 15.59 -0.51 -10.43
CA LEU A 133 14.90 -1.36 -11.42
C LEU A 133 15.07 -0.84 -12.85
N GLY A 134 15.82 0.25 -13.05
CA GLY A 134 15.94 0.92 -14.36
C GLY A 134 14.66 1.62 -14.81
N LEU A 135 13.71 1.83 -13.88
CA LEU A 135 12.46 2.53 -14.14
C LEU A 135 12.61 3.99 -13.70
N SER A 136 12.48 4.93 -14.64
CA SER A 136 12.49 6.37 -14.36
C SER A 136 11.50 7.05 -15.30
N GLY A 137 10.34 7.45 -14.75
CA GLY A 137 9.26 8.02 -15.55
C GLY A 137 8.41 6.97 -16.28
N GLY A 138 7.68 7.42 -17.30
CA GLY A 138 6.73 6.56 -18.04
C GLY A 138 5.59 6.06 -17.17
N TRP A 139 5.16 6.86 -16.19
CA TRP A 139 4.19 6.50 -15.15
C TRP A 139 2.87 5.93 -15.70
N ASN A 140 2.46 6.36 -16.90
CA ASN A 140 1.27 5.86 -17.58
C ASN A 140 1.41 4.46 -18.21
N ARG A 141 2.59 3.85 -18.20
CA ARG A 141 2.77 2.44 -18.57
C ARG A 141 2.43 1.47 -17.43
N LEU A 142 2.43 1.98 -16.20
CA LEU A 142 2.19 1.20 -14.98
C LEU A 142 0.70 1.20 -14.64
N PHE A 143 0.24 0.15 -13.95
CA PHE A 143 -1.00 0.24 -13.17
C PHE A 143 -0.71 0.83 -11.77
N TRP A 144 -1.71 1.46 -11.15
CA TRP A 144 -1.52 2.19 -9.90
C TRP A 144 -2.51 1.75 -8.82
N ALA A 145 -1.98 1.33 -7.68
CA ALA A 145 -2.72 1.06 -6.45
C ALA A 145 -2.34 2.09 -5.39
N VAL A 146 -2.88 3.30 -5.48
CA VAL A 146 -2.59 4.37 -4.53
C VAL A 146 -3.53 4.28 -3.33
N HIS A 147 -2.99 4.30 -2.11
CA HIS A 147 -3.78 4.39 -0.88
C HIS A 147 -4.62 5.67 -0.88
N PRO A 148 -5.96 5.57 -0.90
CA PRO A 148 -6.81 6.75 -0.99
C PRO A 148 -7.08 7.31 0.40
N GLY A 149 -6.10 7.99 0.99
CA GLY A 149 -6.27 8.64 2.30
C GLY A 149 -7.30 9.78 2.28
N GLY A 150 -7.58 10.32 1.09
CA GLY A 150 -8.59 11.32 0.79
C GLY A 150 -8.50 11.80 -0.66
N ARG A 151 -9.53 12.52 -1.13
CA ARG A 151 -9.60 12.99 -2.53
C ARG A 151 -8.39 13.85 -2.93
N ALA A 152 -7.98 14.78 -2.07
CA ALA A 152 -6.87 15.70 -2.32
C ALA A 152 -5.51 15.00 -2.50
N ILE A 153 -5.34 13.81 -1.90
CA ILE A 153 -4.14 12.96 -2.07
C ILE A 153 -4.14 12.37 -3.48
N LEU A 154 -5.24 11.74 -3.91
CA LEU A 154 -5.35 11.15 -5.25
C LEU A 154 -5.17 12.22 -6.33
N ASP A 155 -5.84 13.36 -6.19
CA ASP A 155 -5.72 14.48 -7.13
C ASP A 155 -4.28 15.05 -7.15
N GLY A 156 -3.55 14.97 -6.04
CA GLY A 156 -2.17 15.41 -5.97
C GLY A 156 -1.22 14.47 -6.69
N VAL A 157 -1.33 13.17 -6.41
CA VAL A 157 -0.51 12.14 -7.07
C VAL A 157 -0.76 12.12 -8.57
N GLU A 158 -2.03 12.18 -9.00
CA GLU A 158 -2.40 12.24 -10.42
C GLU A 158 -1.78 13.44 -11.14
N ALA A 159 -1.87 14.64 -10.53
CA ALA A 159 -1.35 15.86 -11.13
C ALA A 159 0.18 15.88 -11.21
N VAL A 160 0.87 15.50 -10.13
CA VAL A 160 2.34 15.52 -10.06
C VAL A 160 2.94 14.52 -11.05
N LEU A 161 2.42 13.29 -11.07
CA LEU A 161 2.92 12.24 -11.96
C LEU A 161 2.33 12.33 -13.38
N ARG A 162 1.44 13.29 -13.63
CA ARG A 162 0.73 13.48 -14.92
C ARG A 162 0.08 12.18 -15.41
N LEU A 163 -0.61 11.50 -14.49
CA LEU A 163 -1.29 10.26 -14.81
C LEU A 163 -2.52 10.53 -15.67
N ASP A 164 -2.83 9.60 -16.58
CA ASP A 164 -4.11 9.60 -17.29
C ASP A 164 -5.25 9.42 -16.28
N SER A 165 -6.41 10.03 -16.54
CA SER A 165 -7.55 10.08 -15.61
C SER A 165 -8.05 8.72 -15.13
N GLU A 166 -7.83 7.67 -15.93
CA GLU A 166 -8.24 6.29 -15.63
C GLU A 166 -7.29 5.59 -14.65
N LYS A 167 -6.04 6.06 -14.48
CA LYS A 167 -5.00 5.34 -13.73
C LYS A 167 -5.32 5.18 -12.26
N LEU A 168 -6.05 6.14 -11.68
CA LEU A 168 -6.47 6.08 -10.28
C LEU A 168 -7.95 5.67 -10.12
N ALA A 169 -8.62 5.19 -11.17
CA ALA A 169 -10.05 4.85 -11.14
C ALA A 169 -10.38 3.83 -10.03
N ALA A 170 -9.54 2.81 -9.83
CA ALA A 170 -9.70 1.83 -8.77
C ALA A 170 -9.60 2.46 -7.36
N SER A 171 -8.57 3.29 -7.12
CA SER A 171 -8.41 4.02 -5.86
C SER A 171 -9.57 4.98 -5.58
N ARG A 172 -10.02 5.71 -6.61
CA ARG A 172 -11.16 6.63 -6.53
C ARG A 172 -12.46 5.88 -6.23
N HIS A 173 -12.68 4.74 -6.88
CA HIS A 173 -13.85 3.90 -6.62
C HIS A 173 -13.87 3.36 -5.18
N VAL A 174 -12.75 2.83 -4.70
CA VAL A 174 -12.66 2.33 -3.33
C VAL A 174 -12.91 3.45 -2.31
N LEU A 175 -12.37 4.65 -2.54
CA LEU A 175 -12.64 5.80 -1.69
C LEU A 175 -14.12 6.18 -1.68
N SER A 176 -14.78 6.16 -2.84
CA SER A 176 -16.20 6.49 -2.98
C SER A 176 -17.10 5.49 -2.25
N GLU A 177 -16.81 4.19 -2.39
CA GLU A 177 -17.66 3.12 -1.86
C GLU A 177 -17.42 2.82 -0.39
N TYR A 178 -16.17 2.95 0.08
CA TYR A 178 -15.75 2.46 1.40
C TYR A 178 -15.10 3.53 2.27
N GLY A 179 -14.80 4.71 1.71
CA GLY A 179 -14.04 5.73 2.42
C GLY A 179 -12.58 5.31 2.68
N ASN A 180 -11.91 6.06 3.56
CA ASN A 180 -10.58 5.72 4.04
C ASN A 180 -10.70 4.78 5.25
N MET A 181 -10.38 3.51 5.04
CA MET A 181 -10.35 2.46 6.06
C MET A 181 -8.93 2.23 6.59
N SER A 182 -8.06 3.24 6.61
CA SER A 182 -6.65 3.11 6.98
C SER A 182 -5.90 2.10 6.09
N GLY A 183 -4.88 1.41 6.64
CA GLY A 183 -4.01 0.47 5.92
C GLY A 183 -4.73 -0.52 4.98
N PRO A 184 -5.79 -1.24 5.41
CA PRO A 184 -6.50 -2.19 4.57
C PRO A 184 -7.08 -1.62 3.27
N THR A 185 -7.26 -0.30 3.18
CA THR A 185 -7.83 0.35 1.99
C THR A 185 -7.05 0.02 0.72
N VAL A 186 -5.73 -0.07 0.80
CA VAL A 186 -4.91 -0.39 -0.39
C VAL A 186 -5.15 -1.82 -0.89
N ILE A 187 -5.54 -2.73 0.00
CA ILE A 187 -5.87 -4.12 -0.35
C ILE A 187 -7.20 -4.18 -1.13
N PHE A 188 -8.16 -3.34 -0.75
CA PHE A 188 -9.40 -3.17 -1.52
C PHE A 188 -9.12 -2.59 -2.90
N VAL A 189 -8.15 -1.69 -3.03
CA VAL A 189 -7.71 -1.15 -4.33
C VAL A 189 -7.12 -2.25 -5.20
N LEU A 190 -6.25 -3.12 -4.67
CA LEU A 190 -5.72 -4.26 -5.41
C LEU A 190 -6.83 -5.23 -5.85
N ASP A 191 -7.82 -5.50 -5.00
CA ASP A 191 -8.98 -6.32 -5.37
C ASP A 191 -9.82 -5.67 -6.49
N GLU A 192 -9.98 -4.34 -6.45
CA GLU A 192 -10.66 -3.60 -7.52
C GLU A 192 -9.91 -3.68 -8.85
N ILE A 193 -8.58 -3.46 -8.82
CA ILE A 193 -7.72 -3.56 -10.00
C ILE A 193 -7.82 -4.95 -10.61
N ARG A 194 -7.75 -5.99 -9.76
CA ARG A 194 -7.91 -7.38 -10.18
C ARG A 194 -9.25 -7.61 -10.87
N ARG A 195 -10.35 -7.12 -10.31
CA ARG A 195 -11.70 -7.28 -10.88
C ARG A 195 -11.89 -6.53 -12.20
N ARG A 196 -11.22 -5.39 -12.38
CA ARG A 196 -11.32 -4.55 -13.59
C ARG A 196 -10.13 -4.66 -14.53
N ARG A 197 -9.33 -5.72 -14.43
CA ARG A 197 -8.07 -5.86 -15.20
C ARG A 197 -8.24 -5.68 -16.72
N GLY A 198 -9.37 -6.13 -17.27
CA GLY A 198 -9.70 -5.96 -18.70
C GLY A 198 -10.02 -4.52 -19.12
N GLU A 199 -10.38 -3.65 -18.17
CA GLU A 199 -10.81 -2.26 -18.38
C GLU A 199 -9.71 -1.26 -18.02
N LEU A 200 -8.91 -1.55 -16.99
CA LEU A 200 -7.91 -0.62 -16.43
C LEU A 200 -6.55 -0.63 -17.12
N GLY A 201 -6.43 -1.34 -18.26
CA GLY A 201 -5.20 -1.34 -19.05
C GLY A 201 -3.97 -1.76 -18.24
N VAL A 202 -4.06 -2.88 -17.51
CA VAL A 202 -2.83 -3.56 -17.03
C VAL A 202 -2.04 -3.89 -18.29
N GLY A 203 -0.99 -3.08 -18.54
CA GLY A 203 -0.26 -3.10 -19.80
C GLY A 203 0.32 -4.48 -20.10
N ARG A 204 0.79 -4.68 -21.34
CA ARG A 204 1.44 -5.93 -21.78
C ARG A 204 2.53 -6.42 -20.82
N ASP A 205 3.19 -5.50 -20.12
CA ASP A 205 4.32 -5.77 -19.22
C ASP A 205 3.87 -6.15 -17.79
N GLY A 206 2.58 -6.02 -17.46
CA GLY A 206 2.02 -6.43 -16.17
C GLY A 206 2.53 -5.66 -14.94
N LEU A 207 3.38 -4.64 -15.09
CA LEU A 207 3.98 -3.90 -13.98
C LEU A 207 3.08 -2.80 -13.42
N GLY A 208 3.18 -2.57 -12.12
CA GLY A 208 2.47 -1.51 -11.42
C GLY A 208 3.12 -1.11 -10.11
N VAL A 209 2.57 -0.04 -9.51
CA VAL A 209 3.04 0.51 -8.25
C VAL A 209 1.90 0.56 -7.25
N LEU A 210 2.14 0.00 -6.08
CA LEU A 210 1.35 0.25 -4.88
C LEU A 210 2.04 1.35 -4.08
N LEU A 211 1.28 2.41 -3.79
CA LEU A 211 1.76 3.58 -3.05
C LEU A 211 0.98 3.72 -1.75
N GLY A 212 1.65 3.50 -0.62
CA GLY A 212 1.13 3.71 0.73
C GLY A 212 1.62 5.03 1.31
N LEU A 213 0.79 5.67 2.14
CA LEU A 213 1.12 6.91 2.84
C LEU A 213 0.75 6.76 4.32
N GLY A 214 1.68 7.09 5.21
CA GLY A 214 1.49 6.92 6.67
C GLY A 214 2.05 8.08 7.50
N PRO A 215 1.81 8.09 8.83
CA PRO A 215 2.36 9.07 9.78
C PRO A 215 3.88 9.24 9.71
N GLY A 216 4.37 10.46 10.00
CA GLY A 216 5.77 10.86 9.78
C GLY A 216 6.09 11.16 8.31
N ILE A 217 5.06 11.58 7.56
CA ILE A 217 4.79 11.26 6.14
C ILE A 217 5.79 10.28 5.54
N SER A 218 5.56 9.01 5.86
CA SER A 218 6.23 7.90 5.18
C SER A 218 5.53 7.61 3.86
N VAL A 219 6.33 7.44 2.80
CA VAL A 219 5.92 7.00 1.47
C VAL A 219 6.41 5.57 1.29
N GLU A 220 5.47 4.63 1.25
CA GLU A 220 5.73 3.21 1.00
C GLU A 220 5.52 2.92 -0.49
N THR A 221 6.53 2.39 -1.16
CA THR A 221 6.45 2.05 -2.59
C THR A 221 6.70 0.57 -2.77
N ILE A 222 5.74 -0.14 -3.35
CA ILE A 222 5.88 -1.55 -3.72
C ILE A 222 5.68 -1.67 -5.22
N VAL A 223 6.68 -2.22 -5.91
CA VAL A 223 6.58 -2.54 -7.33
C VAL A 223 5.97 -3.93 -7.45
N LEU A 224 4.89 -4.03 -8.21
CA LEU A 224 4.10 -5.23 -8.38
C LEU A 224 4.13 -5.69 -9.84
N HIS A 225 4.06 -7.00 -10.04
CA HIS A 225 3.78 -7.62 -11.33
C HIS A 225 2.47 -8.39 -11.23
N ALA A 226 1.48 -8.05 -12.05
CA ALA A 226 0.19 -8.73 -12.10
C ALA A 226 0.33 -10.05 -12.86
N THR A 227 0.04 -11.16 -12.19
CA THR A 227 0.16 -12.50 -12.77
C THR A 227 -0.93 -12.77 -13.82
N GLY A 228 -0.71 -13.74 -14.70
CA GLY A 228 -1.69 -14.16 -15.71
C GLY A 228 -2.68 -15.23 -15.24
N ASN A 229 -2.60 -15.67 -13.98
CA ASN A 229 -3.34 -16.82 -13.48
C ASN A 229 -4.73 -16.41 -13.00
N TYR A 230 -5.78 -16.80 -13.74
CA TYR A 230 -7.19 -16.61 -13.41
C TYR A 230 -7.98 -17.89 -13.64
#